data_AF-A0A7S0EW26-F1
#
_entry.id   AF-A0A7S0EW26-F1
#
_cell.length_a   1.000
_cell.length_b   1.000
_cell.length_c   1.000
_cell.angle_alpha   90.00
_cell.angle_beta   90.00
_cell.angle_gamma   90.00
#
_symmetry.space_group_name_H-M   'P 1'
#
loop_
_entity.id
_entity.type
_entity.pdbx_description
1 polymer ?
#
loop_
_entity_poly.entity_id
_entity_poly.type
_entity_poly.pdbx_seq_one_letter_code
_entity_poly.pdbx_strand_id
1 'polypeptide(L)'
;GVSPRRLLSLNNSTRIAGIRLGDLRYERQAIKIGNHSGNSFTLLLRHLTQKPEMIKNSVLNLASSGFINYFGHQRFGDGGGSGLPPIEVGKLLLSGKWSEVIKTMMNPNCVRSDSERQAKMAFMQSRRQDALRILPRSCHDERIALQNLLKGCSDGQTCRFLPHRTLFMCAYWSHVWNRVASYRIEKYGNRLAIGDLVRYTTSEQDDGDFHLLHPNDFSISSSEAIHVVQEADIQEEKFSVFDVVLPLPGKGVTMIWPENEAGNFVKNLLEQDGLLNAVLNPFAPSGYCVLRNLIMRPRNLKFKLLRYNNGSDGIICGHHLETGEVSYFGTTRKKSNKVEERSWLAVQLRFQLPSNVFATMALRELCKVHGGIVEQYKRRKDAEEVEAKVSKKVKKERLEKIWRRLEKKGFKEDWRTKLADQLASWRVNYFHGRPLSGENLDDDDR
;
A
#
# COMPACT_ATOMS: atom_id res chain seq x y z
N GLY A 1 25.39 1.34 19.97
CA GLY A 1 26.79 1.82 19.97
C GLY A 1 27.20 2.38 18.62
N VAL A 2 26.51 3.43 18.14
CA VAL A 2 26.91 4.21 16.95
C VAL A 2 26.69 5.67 17.30
N SER A 3 27.65 6.54 16.99
CA SER A 3 27.51 7.98 17.29
C SER A 3 26.56 8.67 16.30
N PRO A 4 25.75 9.65 16.73
CA PRO A 4 24.92 10.46 15.84
C PRO A 4 25.70 11.08 14.69
N ARG A 5 26.93 11.58 14.93
CA ARG A 5 27.79 12.13 13.88
C ARG A 5 28.06 11.14 12.75
N ARG A 6 28.31 9.87 13.08
CA ARG A 6 28.55 8.81 12.08
C ARG A 6 27.30 8.46 11.28
N LEU A 7 26.12 8.56 11.89
CA LEU A 7 24.86 8.37 11.19
C LEU A 7 24.55 9.56 10.27
N LEU A 8 24.69 10.78 10.78
CA LEU A 8 24.40 12.00 10.03
C LEU A 8 25.35 12.20 8.84
N SER A 9 26.60 11.74 8.90
CA SER A 9 27.53 11.81 7.76
C SER A 9 27.04 11.01 6.54
N LEU A 10 26.17 10.01 6.74
CA LEU A 10 25.58 9.25 5.64
C LEU A 10 24.62 10.10 4.78
N ASN A 11 24.07 11.21 5.30
CA ASN A 11 23.22 12.10 4.51
C ASN A 11 23.93 12.68 3.26
N ASN A 12 25.26 12.78 3.31
CA ASN A 12 26.09 13.24 2.19
C ASN A 12 26.47 12.11 1.23
N SER A 13 26.12 10.86 1.53
CA SER A 13 26.44 9.69 0.71
C SER A 13 25.38 9.46 -0.35
N THR A 14 25.81 9.26 -1.59
CA THR A 14 24.95 8.85 -2.70
C THR A 14 24.38 7.43 -2.53
N ARG A 15 24.93 6.63 -1.59
CA ARG A 15 24.49 5.25 -1.31
C ARG A 15 23.11 5.16 -0.67
N ILE A 16 22.64 6.23 -0.03
CA ILE A 16 21.32 6.28 0.62
C ILE A 16 20.39 7.29 -0.07
N ALA A 17 20.49 7.41 -1.40
CA ALA A 17 19.61 8.27 -2.19
C ALA A 17 18.13 8.00 -1.86
N GLY A 18 17.39 9.06 -1.52
CA GLY A 18 15.98 8.97 -1.09
C GLY A 18 15.77 8.73 0.40
N ILE A 19 16.84 8.57 1.19
CA ILE A 19 16.79 8.41 2.65
C ILE A 19 17.51 9.59 3.31
N ARG A 20 16.94 10.09 4.42
CA ARG A 20 17.54 11.11 5.28
C ARG A 20 17.48 10.66 6.73
N LEU A 21 18.53 10.97 7.47
CA LEU A 21 18.65 10.73 8.91
C LEU A 21 18.65 12.07 9.63
N GLY A 22 17.87 12.20 10.70
CA GLY A 22 17.70 13.42 11.48
C GLY A 22 17.18 13.09 12.88
N ASP A 23 17.04 14.12 13.73
CA ASP A 23 16.38 14.06 15.04
C ASP A 23 16.85 12.91 15.95
N LEU A 24 18.16 12.66 15.96
CA LEU A 24 18.76 11.55 16.69
C LEU A 24 18.90 11.88 18.18
N ARG A 25 18.38 11.00 19.04
CA ARG A 25 18.55 11.05 20.48
C ARG A 25 19.07 9.72 21.02
N TYR A 26 19.89 9.76 22.06
CA TYR A 26 20.26 8.56 22.80
C TYR A 26 19.15 8.18 23.76
N GLU A 27 18.71 6.93 23.68
CA GLU A 27 17.70 6.35 24.57
C GLU A 27 18.19 5.01 25.13
N ARG A 28 17.79 4.71 26.37
CA ARG A 28 18.15 3.45 27.03
C ARG A 28 17.33 2.27 26.51
N GLN A 29 16.07 2.52 26.17
CA GLN A 29 15.16 1.51 25.66
C GLN A 29 15.23 1.46 24.13
N ALA A 30 15.40 0.26 23.59
CA ALA A 30 15.34 0.06 22.14
C ALA A 30 13.89 0.21 21.65
N ILE A 31 13.72 0.88 20.51
CA ILE A 31 12.45 0.92 19.79
C ILE A 31 12.15 -0.51 19.30
N LYS A 32 10.98 -1.05 19.66
CA LYS A 32 10.51 -2.36 19.19
C LYS A 32 9.35 -2.19 18.21
N ILE A 33 9.10 -3.23 17.43
CA ILE A 33 7.90 -3.30 16.59
C ILE A 33 6.68 -3.21 17.51
N GLY A 34 5.75 -2.31 17.18
CA GLY A 34 4.57 -2.03 17.99
C GLY A 34 4.66 -0.77 18.86
N ASN A 35 5.84 -0.18 19.07
CA ASN A 35 6.00 1.04 19.90
C ASN A 35 5.38 2.32 19.28
N HIS A 36 4.88 2.28 18.05
CA HIS A 36 4.18 3.42 17.46
C HIS A 36 2.68 3.33 17.77
N SER A 37 2.04 4.47 18.02
CA SER A 37 0.60 4.56 18.26
C SER A 37 -0.21 4.72 16.96
N GLY A 38 0.43 5.14 15.88
CA GLY A 38 -0.19 5.33 14.58
C GLY A 38 0.70 6.04 13.57
N ASN A 39 0.10 6.44 12.46
CA ASN A 39 0.75 7.12 11.34
C ASN A 39 -0.09 8.33 10.92
N SER A 40 0.60 9.43 10.60
CA SER A 40 -0.01 10.61 9.97
C SER A 40 0.19 10.54 8.47
N PHE A 41 -0.89 10.66 7.71
CA PHE A 41 -0.89 10.57 6.26
C PHE A 41 -1.19 11.93 5.66
N THR A 42 -0.40 12.32 4.67
CA THR A 42 -0.72 13.41 3.74
C THR A 42 -0.75 12.82 2.33
N LEU A 43 -1.94 12.74 1.75
CA LEU A 43 -2.18 12.08 0.47
C LEU A 43 -2.73 13.10 -0.54
N LEU A 44 -2.39 12.93 -1.81
CA LEU A 44 -2.92 13.74 -2.89
C LEU A 44 -3.55 12.82 -3.94
N LEU A 45 -4.88 12.91 -4.09
CA LEU A 45 -5.59 12.23 -5.17
C LEU A 45 -5.72 13.20 -6.33
N ARG A 46 -5.17 12.80 -7.49
CA ARG A 46 -5.09 13.59 -8.71
C ARG A 46 -6.13 13.14 -9.74
N HIS A 47 -6.34 13.96 -10.77
CA HIS A 47 -7.21 13.66 -11.92
C HIS A 47 -8.65 13.28 -11.51
N LEU A 48 -9.21 14.00 -10.55
CA LEU A 48 -10.60 13.78 -10.11
C LEU A 48 -11.56 14.24 -11.20
N THR A 49 -12.53 13.39 -11.53
CA THR A 49 -13.55 13.64 -12.57
C THR A 49 -14.89 14.10 -11.97
N GLN A 50 -15.06 13.93 -10.66
CA GLN A 50 -16.28 14.24 -9.94
C GLN A 50 -16.40 15.73 -9.61
N LYS A 51 -17.63 16.20 -9.40
CA LYS A 51 -17.90 17.57 -8.97
C LYS A 51 -17.30 17.84 -7.57
N PRO A 52 -16.79 19.06 -7.30
CA PRO A 52 -16.25 19.45 -6.00
C PRO A 52 -17.16 19.12 -4.80
N GLU A 53 -18.47 19.31 -4.94
CA GLU A 53 -19.46 19.04 -3.89
C GLU A 53 -19.54 17.55 -3.55
N MET A 54 -19.53 16.67 -4.55
CA MET A 54 -19.51 15.23 -4.33
C MET A 54 -18.25 14.80 -3.57
N ILE A 55 -17.09 15.36 -3.94
CA ILE A 55 -15.82 15.07 -3.27
C ILE A 55 -15.89 15.50 -1.80
N LYS A 56 -16.41 16.70 -1.52
CA LYS A 56 -16.61 17.19 -0.15
C LYS A 56 -17.51 16.24 0.64
N ASN A 57 -18.66 15.87 0.09
CA ASN A 57 -19.60 14.95 0.75
C ASN A 57 -18.98 13.58 1.02
N SER A 58 -18.21 13.02 0.08
CA SER A 58 -17.49 11.76 0.27
C SER A 58 -16.47 11.84 1.40
N VAL A 59 -15.74 12.96 1.53
CA VAL A 59 -14.78 13.17 2.62
C VAL A 59 -15.49 13.32 3.97
N LEU A 60 -16.62 14.04 4.01
CA LEU A 60 -17.43 14.18 5.22
C LEU A 60 -18.03 12.83 5.67
N ASN A 61 -18.52 12.03 4.73
CA ASN A 61 -19.03 10.68 5.01
C ASN A 61 -17.92 9.76 5.55
N LEU A 62 -16.70 9.86 5.03
CA LEU A 62 -15.56 9.10 5.57
C LEU A 62 -15.24 9.53 7.02
N ALA A 63 -15.39 10.80 7.36
CA ALA A 63 -15.18 11.30 8.72
C ALA A 63 -16.23 10.79 9.69
N SER A 64 -17.51 10.81 9.29
CA SER A 64 -18.63 10.44 10.16
C SER A 64 -18.83 8.92 10.25
N SER A 65 -18.89 8.23 9.11
CA SER A 65 -19.17 6.79 9.02
C SER A 65 -17.92 5.92 9.14
N GLY A 66 -16.73 6.47 8.91
CA GLY A 66 -15.49 5.71 8.90
C GLY A 66 -15.37 4.77 7.70
N PHE A 67 -14.62 3.70 7.86
CA PHE A 67 -14.42 2.65 6.85
C PHE A 67 -14.21 1.29 7.50
N ILE A 68 -14.57 0.22 6.80
CA ILE A 68 -14.31 -1.15 7.26
C ILE A 68 -12.79 -1.37 7.31
N ASN A 69 -12.30 -1.81 8.46
CA ASN A 69 -10.88 -1.93 8.77
C ASN A 69 -10.23 -3.18 8.16
N TYR A 70 -10.48 -3.43 6.88
CA TYR A 70 -9.90 -4.55 6.14
C TYR A 70 -8.37 -4.56 6.16
N PHE A 71 -7.80 -5.75 6.03
CA PHE A 71 -6.42 -5.90 5.61
C PHE A 71 -6.34 -5.57 4.11
N GLY A 72 -5.48 -4.61 3.76
CA GLY A 72 -5.26 -4.19 2.39
C GLY A 72 -4.47 -5.22 1.57
N HIS A 73 -4.49 -5.09 0.24
CA HIS A 73 -3.77 -5.98 -0.68
C HIS A 73 -2.28 -6.18 -0.33
N GLN A 74 -1.62 -5.18 0.26
CA GLN A 74 -0.23 -5.29 0.71
C GLN A 74 0.00 -6.43 1.72
N ARG A 75 -1.04 -6.82 2.48
CA ARG A 75 -0.96 -7.94 3.42
C ARG A 75 -0.93 -9.31 2.74
N PHE A 76 -1.51 -9.40 1.55
CA PHE A 76 -1.65 -10.66 0.81
C PHE A 76 -0.61 -10.80 -0.31
N GLY A 77 0.36 -9.89 -0.36
CA GLY A 77 1.24 -9.74 -1.51
C GLY A 77 0.58 -8.91 -2.60
N ASP A 78 1.41 -8.13 -3.29
CA ASP A 78 1.06 -7.12 -4.28
C ASP A 78 0.70 -7.69 -5.66
N GLY A 79 0.50 -9.02 -5.78
CA GLY A 79 0.28 -9.68 -7.08
C GLY A 79 1.41 -9.40 -8.07
N GLY A 80 2.57 -8.94 -7.59
CA GLY A 80 3.74 -8.45 -8.33
C GLY A 80 4.56 -9.55 -9.00
N GLY A 81 3.86 -10.50 -9.60
CA GLY A 81 4.40 -11.53 -10.48
C GLY A 81 5.15 -12.69 -9.82
N SER A 82 5.44 -12.67 -8.52
CA SER A 82 6.16 -13.78 -7.86
C SER A 82 5.41 -15.12 -7.95
N GLY A 83 4.11 -15.08 -8.26
CA GLY A 83 3.26 -16.27 -8.38
C GLY A 83 3.02 -17.00 -7.06
N LEU A 84 3.69 -16.59 -5.98
CA LEU A 84 3.59 -17.20 -4.66
C LEU A 84 2.28 -16.75 -4.00
N PRO A 85 1.36 -17.66 -3.64
CA PRO A 85 0.07 -17.33 -3.04
C PRO A 85 0.15 -17.30 -1.50
N PRO A 86 0.29 -16.13 -0.83
CA PRO A 86 0.64 -16.07 0.59
C PRO A 86 -0.46 -16.64 1.50
N ILE A 87 -1.72 -16.50 1.10
CA ILE A 87 -2.89 -17.02 1.82
C ILE A 87 -2.86 -18.55 1.81
N GLU A 88 -2.61 -19.16 0.65
CA GLU A 88 -2.57 -20.62 0.49
C GLU A 88 -1.37 -21.22 1.22
N VAL A 89 -0.18 -20.62 1.07
CA VAL A 89 1.02 -21.02 1.83
C VAL A 89 0.75 -20.92 3.34
N GLY A 90 0.09 -19.85 3.79
CA GLY A 90 -0.31 -19.66 5.18
C GLY A 90 -1.24 -20.75 5.69
N LYS A 91 -2.27 -21.09 4.90
CA LYS A 91 -3.21 -22.18 5.19
C LYS A 91 -2.46 -23.52 5.34
N LEU A 92 -1.62 -23.87 4.38
CA LEU A 92 -0.86 -25.12 4.38
C LEU A 92 0.11 -25.22 5.57
N LEU A 93 0.78 -24.11 5.92
CA LEU A 93 1.64 -24.03 7.10
C LEU A 93 0.86 -24.29 8.40
N LEU A 94 -0.33 -23.68 8.54
CA LEU A 94 -1.19 -23.87 9.70
C LEU A 94 -1.76 -25.29 9.78
N SER A 95 -2.03 -25.93 8.64
CA SER A 95 -2.46 -27.33 8.55
C SER A 95 -1.32 -28.34 8.74
N GLY A 96 -0.06 -27.91 8.84
CA GLY A 96 1.10 -28.81 8.94
C GLY A 96 1.42 -29.59 7.66
N LYS A 97 0.92 -29.16 6.49
CA LYS A 97 1.12 -29.81 5.18
C LYS A 97 2.44 -29.35 4.53
N TRP A 98 3.57 -29.69 5.16
CA TRP A 98 4.90 -29.14 4.84
C TRP A 98 5.36 -29.39 3.40
N SER A 99 5.12 -30.59 2.86
CA SER A 99 5.49 -30.92 1.48
C SER A 99 4.73 -30.07 0.48
N GLU A 100 3.44 -29.81 0.75
CA GLU A 100 2.61 -28.97 -0.11
C GLU A 100 3.01 -27.50 -0.04
N VAL A 101 3.48 -27.02 1.13
CA VAL A 101 4.06 -25.67 1.25
C VAL A 101 5.22 -25.49 0.26
N ILE A 102 6.16 -26.43 0.26
CA ILE A 102 7.35 -26.37 -0.59
C ILE A 102 6.95 -26.47 -2.07
N LYS A 103 6.06 -27.40 -2.44
CA LYS A 103 5.54 -27.52 -3.81
C LYS A 103 4.86 -26.24 -4.29
N THR A 104 4.01 -25.64 -3.44
CA THR A 104 3.28 -24.41 -3.76
C THR A 104 4.25 -23.24 -4.00
N MET A 105 5.26 -23.08 -3.14
CA MET A 105 6.28 -22.05 -3.31
C MET A 105 7.15 -22.26 -4.56
N MET A 106 7.41 -23.52 -4.92
CA MET A 106 8.22 -23.90 -6.07
C MET A 106 7.40 -24.08 -7.36
N ASN A 107 6.13 -23.68 -7.37
CA ASN A 107 5.28 -23.78 -8.56
C ASN A 107 5.80 -22.86 -9.68
N PRO A 108 6.10 -23.38 -10.89
CA PRO A 108 6.68 -22.60 -11.98
C PRO A 108 5.71 -21.58 -12.61
N ASN A 109 4.47 -21.47 -12.15
CA ASN A 109 3.48 -20.47 -12.57
C ASN A 109 3.81 -19.05 -12.04
N CYS A 110 5.06 -18.61 -12.17
CA CYS A 110 5.49 -17.25 -11.85
C CYS A 110 5.58 -16.37 -13.09
N VAL A 111 5.17 -15.11 -12.95
CA VAL A 111 5.12 -14.10 -14.04
C VAL A 111 6.30 -13.12 -13.95
N ARG A 112 7.00 -13.09 -12.81
CA ARG A 112 8.00 -12.07 -12.48
C ARG A 112 9.29 -12.16 -13.30
N SER A 113 9.80 -13.36 -13.55
CA SER A 113 11.04 -13.53 -14.30
C SER A 113 11.18 -14.92 -14.91
N ASP A 114 11.76 -14.99 -16.11
CA ASP A 114 12.06 -16.26 -16.78
C ASP A 114 13.06 -17.12 -15.98
N SER A 115 14.01 -16.48 -15.29
CA SER A 115 14.98 -17.17 -14.44
C SER A 115 14.33 -17.84 -13.23
N GLU A 116 13.37 -17.18 -12.58
CA GLU A 116 12.58 -17.80 -11.51
C GLU A 116 11.79 -19.00 -12.05
N ARG A 117 11.14 -18.87 -13.21
CA ARG A 117 10.39 -19.96 -13.85
C ARG A 117 11.30 -21.15 -14.15
N GLN A 118 12.46 -20.91 -14.75
CA GLN A 118 13.45 -21.96 -15.05
C GLN A 118 13.99 -22.65 -13.79
N ALA A 119 14.27 -21.88 -12.73
CA ALA A 119 14.72 -22.44 -11.45
C ALA A 119 13.65 -23.35 -10.83
N LYS A 120 12.38 -22.90 -10.82
CA LYS A 120 11.24 -23.67 -10.33
C LYS A 120 10.97 -24.93 -11.16
N MET A 121 11.10 -24.85 -12.49
CA MET A 121 11.04 -26.04 -13.38
C MET A 121 12.17 -27.05 -13.09
N ALA A 122 13.41 -26.57 -12.88
CA ALA A 122 14.53 -27.43 -12.50
C ALA A 122 14.28 -28.14 -11.16
N PHE A 123 13.67 -27.45 -10.19
CA PHE A 123 13.25 -28.06 -8.93
C PHE A 123 12.22 -29.17 -9.14
N MET A 124 11.19 -28.95 -9.97
CA MET A 124 10.17 -29.95 -10.28
C MET A 124 10.74 -31.19 -10.99
N GLN A 125 11.86 -31.04 -11.69
CA GLN A 125 12.62 -32.14 -12.29
C GLN A 125 13.65 -32.78 -11.34
N SER A 126 13.53 -32.54 -10.02
CA SER A 126 14.46 -33.01 -8.98
C SER A 126 15.90 -32.49 -9.10
N ARG A 127 16.16 -31.47 -9.92
CA ARG A 127 17.49 -30.84 -10.11
C ARG A 127 17.68 -29.67 -9.14
N ARG A 128 17.71 -29.97 -7.84
CA ARG A 128 17.76 -28.96 -6.75
C ARG A 128 19.00 -28.05 -6.82
N GLN A 129 20.15 -28.61 -7.18
CA GLN A 129 21.40 -27.83 -7.28
C GLN A 129 21.36 -26.81 -8.43
N ASP A 130 20.77 -27.20 -9.57
CA ASP A 130 20.56 -26.31 -10.71
C ASP A 130 19.55 -25.22 -10.37
N ALA A 131 18.45 -25.61 -9.74
CA ALA A 131 17.43 -24.67 -9.27
C ALA A 131 18.05 -23.57 -8.40
N LEU A 132 18.89 -23.93 -7.43
CA LEU A 132 19.53 -22.95 -6.52
C LEU A 132 20.46 -21.98 -7.25
N ARG A 133 21.19 -22.46 -8.28
CA ARG A 133 22.11 -21.65 -9.10
C ARG A 133 21.36 -20.64 -9.96
N ILE A 134 20.23 -21.04 -10.54
CA ILE A 134 19.43 -20.21 -11.46
C ILE A 134 18.55 -19.21 -10.70
N LEU A 135 18.07 -19.60 -9.51
CA LEU A 135 17.09 -18.83 -8.74
C LEU A 135 17.56 -17.37 -8.53
N PRO A 136 16.71 -16.35 -8.72
CA PRO A 136 17.07 -14.97 -8.45
C PRO A 136 17.33 -14.68 -6.97
N ARG A 137 18.14 -13.67 -6.65
CA ARG A 137 18.41 -13.25 -5.26
C ARG A 137 17.18 -12.73 -4.53
N SER A 138 16.19 -12.23 -5.26
CA SER A 138 14.92 -11.74 -4.70
C SER A 138 14.02 -12.84 -4.13
N CYS A 139 14.21 -14.11 -4.54
CA CYS A 139 13.42 -15.26 -4.08
C CYS A 139 14.00 -15.82 -2.78
N HIS A 140 13.84 -15.05 -1.69
CA HIS A 140 14.53 -15.34 -0.43
C HIS A 140 14.03 -16.62 0.23
N ASP A 141 12.72 -16.80 0.38
CA ASP A 141 12.15 -18.00 1.01
C ASP A 141 12.41 -19.27 0.17
N GLU A 142 12.26 -19.20 -1.16
CA GLU A 142 12.57 -20.34 -2.04
C GLU A 142 14.04 -20.72 -1.95
N ARG A 143 14.94 -19.75 -1.89
CA ARG A 143 16.36 -20.01 -1.74
C ARG A 143 16.67 -20.73 -0.44
N ILE A 144 16.14 -20.24 0.68
CA ILE A 144 16.34 -20.87 2.00
C ILE A 144 15.76 -22.28 1.99
N ALA A 145 14.59 -22.47 1.37
CA ALA A 145 13.98 -23.78 1.24
C ALA A 145 14.90 -24.76 0.48
N LEU A 146 15.40 -24.38 -0.70
CA LEU A 146 16.32 -25.20 -1.50
C LEU A 146 17.61 -25.53 -0.73
N GLN A 147 18.20 -24.55 -0.06
CA GLN A 147 19.43 -24.75 0.72
C GLN A 147 19.23 -25.77 1.84
N ASN A 148 18.11 -25.71 2.56
CA ASN A 148 17.80 -26.66 3.63
C ASN A 148 17.53 -28.07 3.07
N LEU A 149 16.79 -28.17 1.97
CA LEU A 149 16.54 -29.45 1.30
C LEU A 149 17.82 -30.10 0.77
N LEU A 150 18.78 -29.32 0.27
CA LEU A 150 20.10 -29.81 -0.16
C LEU A 150 20.98 -30.27 1.01
N LYS A 151 20.79 -29.69 2.19
CA LYS A 151 21.43 -30.13 3.45
C LYS A 151 20.78 -31.39 4.04
N GLY A 152 19.73 -31.93 3.41
CA GLY A 152 19.01 -33.10 3.90
C GLY A 152 18.00 -32.81 5.01
N CYS A 153 17.62 -31.55 5.24
CA CYS A 153 16.53 -31.23 6.17
C CYS A 153 15.20 -31.80 5.66
N SER A 154 14.35 -32.24 6.60
CA SER A 154 12.96 -32.62 6.26
C SER A 154 12.14 -31.40 5.82
N ASP A 155 11.00 -31.63 5.18
CA ASP A 155 10.11 -30.55 4.74
C ASP A 155 9.61 -29.70 5.92
N GLY A 156 9.33 -30.34 7.07
CA GLY A 156 8.92 -29.64 8.29
C GLY A 156 10.03 -28.78 8.88
N GLN A 157 11.28 -29.28 8.92
CA GLN A 157 12.44 -28.48 9.32
C GLN A 157 12.65 -27.30 8.36
N THR A 158 12.55 -27.56 7.06
CA THR A 158 12.67 -26.54 6.01
C THR A 158 11.64 -25.43 6.21
N CYS A 159 10.37 -25.77 6.39
CA CYS A 159 9.29 -24.81 6.65
C CYS A 159 9.49 -24.02 7.94
N ARG A 160 10.04 -24.63 8.99
CA ARG A 160 10.37 -23.98 10.27
C ARG A 160 11.43 -22.89 10.15
N PHE A 161 12.27 -22.91 9.12
CA PHE A 161 13.32 -21.90 8.91
C PHE A 161 12.99 -20.90 7.80
N LEU A 162 11.78 -20.92 7.25
CA LEU A 162 11.35 -19.91 6.28
C LEU A 162 11.34 -18.51 6.92
N PRO A 163 12.08 -17.53 6.35
CA PRO A 163 12.15 -16.15 6.86
C PRO A 163 10.78 -15.50 7.02
N HIS A 164 9.88 -15.68 6.05
CA HIS A 164 8.57 -15.03 6.03
C HIS A 164 7.42 -15.93 6.50
N ARG A 165 7.70 -17.06 7.19
CA ARG A 165 6.67 -18.01 7.68
C ARG A 165 5.51 -17.31 8.40
N THR A 166 5.82 -16.41 9.33
CA THR A 166 4.82 -15.67 10.11
C THR A 166 3.94 -14.80 9.21
N LEU A 167 4.51 -14.17 8.18
CA LEU A 167 3.76 -13.34 7.24
C LEU A 167 2.74 -14.16 6.45
N PHE A 168 3.09 -15.39 6.03
CA PHE A 168 2.15 -16.28 5.35
C PHE A 168 0.98 -16.69 6.25
N MET A 169 1.25 -17.16 7.46
CA MET A 169 0.20 -17.54 8.41
C MET A 169 -0.71 -16.34 8.74
N CYS A 170 -0.10 -15.18 8.95
CA CYS A 170 -0.82 -13.93 9.13
C CYS A 170 -1.67 -13.53 7.91
N ALA A 171 -1.21 -13.78 6.68
CA ALA A 171 -1.98 -13.50 5.47
C ALA A 171 -3.25 -14.35 5.43
N TYR A 172 -3.17 -15.63 5.81
CA TYR A 172 -4.36 -16.48 5.94
C TYR A 172 -5.34 -15.94 7.00
N TRP A 173 -4.87 -15.61 8.21
CA TRP A 173 -5.75 -15.07 9.24
C TRP A 173 -6.37 -13.72 8.86
N SER A 174 -5.60 -12.84 8.21
CA SER A 174 -6.11 -11.59 7.65
C SER A 174 -7.19 -11.82 6.58
N HIS A 175 -7.07 -12.90 5.80
CA HIS A 175 -8.06 -13.26 4.78
C HIS A 175 -9.36 -13.74 5.43
N VAL A 176 -9.28 -14.64 6.41
CA VAL A 176 -10.43 -15.08 7.21
C VAL A 176 -11.12 -13.87 7.84
N TRP A 177 -10.37 -12.99 8.51
CA TRP A 177 -10.91 -11.78 9.13
C TRP A 177 -11.67 -10.89 8.14
N ASN A 178 -11.10 -10.65 6.95
CA ASN A 178 -11.78 -9.86 5.92
C ASN A 178 -13.10 -10.51 5.48
N ARG A 179 -13.17 -11.84 5.37
CA ARG A 179 -14.43 -12.55 5.03
C ARG A 179 -15.46 -12.38 6.14
N VAL A 180 -15.06 -12.54 7.40
CA VAL A 180 -15.95 -12.39 8.56
C VAL A 180 -16.45 -10.96 8.69
N ALA A 181 -15.57 -9.96 8.54
CA ALA A 181 -15.95 -8.56 8.55
C ALA A 181 -16.97 -8.22 7.46
N SER A 182 -16.79 -8.78 6.26
CA SER A 182 -17.74 -8.60 5.15
C SER A 182 -19.09 -9.22 5.48
N TYR A 183 -19.10 -10.47 5.95
CA TYR A 183 -20.32 -11.17 6.35
C TYR A 183 -21.05 -10.43 7.48
N ARG A 184 -20.31 -9.96 8.50
CA ARG A 184 -20.86 -9.18 9.62
C ARG A 184 -21.52 -7.88 9.15
N ILE A 185 -20.91 -7.16 8.22
CA ILE A 185 -21.48 -5.93 7.65
C ILE A 185 -22.68 -6.25 6.76
N GLU A 186 -22.63 -7.31 5.96
CA GLU A 186 -23.75 -7.74 5.11
C GLU A 186 -24.99 -8.10 5.94
N LYS A 187 -24.81 -8.82 7.05
CA LYS A 187 -25.92 -9.30 7.87
C LYS A 187 -26.57 -8.24 8.73
N TYR A 188 -25.78 -7.40 9.39
CA TYR A 188 -26.33 -6.46 10.37
C TYR A 188 -26.15 -5.00 9.97
N GLY A 189 -25.38 -4.68 8.93
CA GLY A 189 -25.12 -3.32 8.49
C GLY A 189 -24.16 -2.55 9.41
N ASN A 190 -24.19 -1.23 9.28
CA ASN A 190 -23.38 -0.28 10.06
C ASN A 190 -24.03 0.08 11.41
N ARG A 191 -24.47 -0.94 12.16
CA ARG A 191 -25.05 -0.81 13.50
C ARG A 191 -24.48 -1.86 14.43
N LEU A 192 -24.58 -1.59 15.72
CA LEU A 192 -24.33 -2.57 16.77
C LEU A 192 -25.34 -3.73 16.66
N ALA A 193 -24.89 -4.96 16.93
CA ALA A 193 -25.76 -6.13 16.94
C ALA A 193 -25.53 -6.96 18.20
N ILE A 194 -26.59 -7.62 18.68
CA ILE A 194 -26.50 -8.60 19.77
C ILE A 194 -25.46 -9.67 19.41
N GLY A 195 -24.65 -10.05 20.39
CA GLY A 195 -23.58 -11.03 20.23
C GLY A 195 -22.29 -10.47 19.63
N ASP A 196 -22.23 -9.18 19.25
CA ASP A 196 -20.97 -8.55 18.89
C ASP A 196 -20.01 -8.54 20.08
N LEU A 197 -18.70 -8.62 19.79
CA LEU A 197 -17.67 -8.43 20.81
C LEU A 197 -17.27 -6.96 20.82
N VAL A 198 -17.22 -6.35 22.01
CA VAL A 198 -16.71 -4.99 22.23
C VAL A 198 -15.63 -4.99 23.30
N ARG A 199 -14.69 -4.06 23.20
CA ARG A 199 -13.67 -3.82 24.25
C ARG A 199 -14.19 -2.76 25.22
N TYR A 200 -13.95 -2.95 26.51
CA TYR A 200 -14.20 -1.92 27.53
C TYR A 200 -13.07 -1.87 28.57
N THR A 201 -12.85 -0.68 29.13
CA THR A 201 -11.85 -0.43 30.18
C THR A 201 -12.56 -0.40 31.53
N THR A 202 -12.02 -1.07 32.55
CA THR A 202 -12.62 -1.13 33.90
C THR A 202 -12.11 -0.07 34.89
N SER A 203 -11.52 1.04 34.43
CA SER A 203 -10.93 2.03 35.34
C SER A 203 -11.92 3.13 35.78
N GLU A 204 -12.20 3.21 37.09
CA GLU A 204 -13.08 4.16 37.80
C GLU A 204 -12.55 5.61 37.92
N GLN A 205 -11.61 6.05 37.09
CA GLN A 205 -11.20 7.47 37.03
C GLN A 205 -11.84 8.11 35.79
N ASP A 206 -13.12 8.41 35.97
CA ASP A 206 -14.01 9.04 35.01
C ASP A 206 -13.76 10.56 35.02
N ASP A 207 -12.83 11.00 34.18
CA ASP A 207 -12.65 12.41 33.81
C ASP A 207 -13.45 12.72 32.53
N GLY A 208 -14.65 12.13 32.34
CA GLY A 208 -15.66 12.51 31.34
C GLY A 208 -15.23 12.47 29.86
N ASP A 209 -13.99 12.13 29.58
CA ASP A 209 -13.44 11.90 28.25
C ASP A 209 -13.27 10.38 28.11
N PHE A 210 -14.19 9.78 27.36
CA PHE A 210 -14.21 8.36 27.03
C PHE A 210 -12.82 7.95 26.54
N HIS A 211 -12.00 7.36 27.41
CA HIS A 211 -10.63 7.00 27.08
C HIS A 211 -10.65 5.88 26.03
N LEU A 212 -10.68 6.27 24.77
CA LEU A 212 -10.53 5.39 23.62
C LEU A 212 -9.17 4.68 23.75
N LEU A 213 -9.24 3.42 24.18
CA LEU A 213 -8.09 2.51 24.21
C LEU A 213 -7.37 2.55 22.87
N HIS A 214 -6.04 2.60 22.91
CA HIS A 214 -5.24 2.58 21.69
C HIS A 214 -5.57 1.28 20.92
N PRO A 215 -5.95 1.33 19.62
CA PRO A 215 -6.46 0.18 18.86
C PRO A 215 -5.50 -1.02 18.65
N ASN A 216 -4.36 -1.02 19.35
CA ASN A 216 -3.26 -1.96 19.17
C ASN A 216 -2.54 -2.29 20.47
N ASP A 217 -3.20 -2.22 21.62
CA ASP A 217 -2.71 -3.05 22.72
C ASP A 217 -2.92 -4.52 22.30
N PHE A 218 -1.81 -5.12 21.86
CA PHE A 218 -1.69 -6.53 21.46
C PHE A 218 -1.53 -7.43 22.67
N SER A 219 -1.14 -6.84 23.80
CA SER A 219 -1.42 -7.38 25.11
C SER A 219 -2.84 -6.97 25.48
N ILE A 220 -3.69 -7.94 25.79
CA ILE A 220 -4.72 -7.70 26.79
C ILE A 220 -3.93 -7.26 28.03
N SER A 221 -3.92 -5.97 28.34
CA SER A 221 -3.48 -5.55 29.67
C SER A 221 -4.41 -6.25 30.66
N SER A 222 -3.96 -6.50 31.89
CA SER A 222 -4.81 -7.12 32.92
C SER A 222 -6.09 -6.34 33.23
N SER A 223 -6.28 -5.15 32.63
CA SER A 223 -7.43 -4.26 32.77
C SER A 223 -8.34 -4.18 31.54
N GLU A 224 -8.05 -4.89 30.43
CA GLU A 224 -8.92 -4.95 29.25
C GLU A 224 -9.86 -6.16 29.34
N ALA A 225 -11.16 -5.89 29.36
CA ALA A 225 -12.19 -6.92 29.36
C ALA A 225 -12.99 -6.91 28.04
N ILE A 226 -13.46 -8.10 27.65
CA ILE A 226 -14.25 -8.32 26.44
C ILE A 226 -15.69 -8.51 26.87
N HIS A 227 -16.59 -7.72 26.29
CA HIS A 227 -18.03 -7.83 26.54
C HIS A 227 -18.74 -8.33 25.29
N VAL A 228 -19.72 -9.22 25.50
CA VAL A 228 -20.63 -9.68 24.45
C VAL A 228 -21.88 -8.83 24.53
N VAL A 229 -22.14 -8.05 23.47
CA VAL A 229 -23.25 -7.10 23.41
C VAL A 229 -24.59 -7.81 23.62
N GLN A 230 -25.37 -7.28 24.55
CA GLN A 230 -26.73 -7.71 24.85
C GLN A 230 -27.75 -6.66 24.38
N GLU A 231 -29.04 -7.02 24.40
CA GLU A 231 -30.15 -6.12 24.05
C GLU A 231 -30.15 -4.84 24.90
N ALA A 232 -29.89 -4.96 26.21
CA ALA A 232 -29.84 -3.82 27.13
C ALA A 232 -28.75 -2.79 26.75
N ASP A 233 -27.59 -3.25 26.25
CA ASP A 233 -26.51 -2.36 25.86
C ASP A 233 -26.86 -1.48 24.64
N ILE A 234 -27.70 -2.01 23.75
CA ILE A 234 -28.21 -1.29 22.58
C ILE A 234 -29.24 -0.25 23.02
N GLN A 235 -30.15 -0.62 23.93
CA GLN A 235 -31.20 0.28 24.43
C GLN A 235 -30.63 1.43 25.26
N GLU A 236 -29.56 1.17 26.02
CA GLU A 236 -28.86 2.17 26.84
C GLU A 236 -27.79 2.95 26.05
N GLU A 237 -27.61 2.67 24.75
CA GLU A 237 -26.59 3.28 23.87
C GLU A 237 -25.15 3.24 24.45
N LYS A 238 -24.83 2.19 25.22
CA LYS A 238 -23.53 2.02 25.90
C LYS A 238 -22.35 1.91 24.94
N PHE A 239 -22.57 1.27 23.79
CA PHE A 239 -21.54 1.00 22.80
C PHE A 239 -22.00 1.42 21.41
N SER A 240 -21.03 1.61 20.51
CA SER A 240 -21.25 1.91 19.12
C SER A 240 -20.65 0.84 18.20
N VAL A 241 -21.01 0.88 16.92
CA VAL A 241 -20.40 0.02 15.90
C VAL A 241 -18.87 0.20 15.77
N PHE A 242 -18.32 1.32 16.27
CA PHE A 242 -16.86 1.57 16.26
C PHE A 242 -16.12 0.80 17.34
N ASP A 243 -16.82 0.35 18.37
CA ASP A 243 -16.27 -0.43 19.50
C ASP A 243 -16.26 -1.93 19.18
N VAL A 244 -17.01 -2.35 18.15
CA VAL A 244 -17.08 -3.73 17.69
C VAL A 244 -15.72 -4.20 17.21
N VAL A 245 -15.29 -5.33 17.75
CA VAL A 245 -14.05 -6.01 17.40
C VAL A 245 -14.32 -7.42 16.90
N LEU A 246 -13.46 -7.88 16.01
CA LEU A 246 -13.44 -9.26 15.55
C LEU A 246 -12.10 -9.91 15.92
N PRO A 247 -12.11 -11.16 16.39
CA PRO A 247 -10.90 -11.84 16.83
C PRO A 247 -10.00 -12.23 15.64
N LEU A 248 -8.70 -12.23 15.89
CA LEU A 248 -7.67 -12.81 15.01
C LEU A 248 -7.02 -13.98 15.73
N PRO A 249 -6.97 -15.19 15.15
CA PRO A 249 -6.37 -16.33 15.82
C PRO A 249 -4.85 -16.21 16.04
N GLY A 250 -4.39 -16.60 17.24
CA GLY A 250 -2.97 -16.59 17.60
C GLY A 250 -2.62 -17.60 18.69
N LYS A 251 -1.36 -18.07 18.68
CA LYS A 251 -0.89 -19.14 19.57
C LYS A 251 -1.02 -18.76 21.05
N GLY A 252 -1.55 -19.68 21.85
CA GLY A 252 -1.59 -19.57 23.31
C GLY A 252 -2.72 -18.70 23.86
N VAL A 253 -3.76 -18.46 23.07
CA VAL A 253 -4.91 -17.64 23.49
C VAL A 253 -6.22 -18.42 23.32
N THR A 254 -7.07 -18.36 24.33
CA THR A 254 -8.44 -18.88 24.28
C THR A 254 -9.25 -18.03 23.32
N MET A 255 -9.78 -18.66 22.28
CA MET A 255 -10.53 -17.96 21.25
C MET A 255 -11.93 -17.58 21.76
N ILE A 256 -12.26 -16.29 21.69
CA ILE A 256 -13.60 -15.79 21.96
C ILE A 256 -14.20 -15.39 20.62
N TRP A 257 -15.33 -15.99 20.28
CA TRP A 257 -16.05 -15.73 19.04
C TRP A 257 -17.28 -14.87 19.33
N PRO A 258 -17.71 -14.00 18.41
CA PRO A 258 -19.01 -13.34 18.52
C PRO A 258 -20.13 -14.37 18.73
N GLU A 259 -21.12 -14.05 19.56
CA GLU A 259 -22.27 -14.91 19.85
C GLU A 259 -23.44 -14.62 18.88
N ASN A 260 -23.12 -14.45 17.59
CA ASN A 260 -24.08 -14.16 16.54
C ASN A 260 -23.72 -14.89 15.23
N GLU A 261 -24.42 -14.60 14.14
CA GLU A 261 -24.19 -15.30 12.87
C GLU A 261 -22.76 -15.14 12.35
N ALA A 262 -22.07 -14.05 12.67
CA ALA A 262 -20.67 -13.86 12.25
C ALA A 262 -19.73 -14.85 12.96
N GLY A 263 -20.02 -15.18 14.23
CA GLY A 263 -19.32 -16.22 14.98
C GLY A 263 -19.53 -17.62 14.42
N ASN A 264 -20.76 -17.94 14.00
CA ASN A 264 -21.06 -19.21 13.35
C ASN A 264 -20.38 -19.30 11.97
N PHE A 265 -20.41 -18.21 11.20
CA PHE A 265 -19.77 -18.13 9.89
C PHE A 265 -18.26 -18.40 9.98
N VAL A 266 -17.55 -17.77 10.92
CA VAL A 266 -16.10 -18.00 11.06
C VAL A 266 -15.77 -19.42 11.50
N LYS A 267 -16.55 -20.01 12.42
CA LYS A 267 -16.37 -21.41 12.83
C LYS A 267 -16.51 -22.35 11.64
N ASN A 268 -17.60 -22.23 10.87
CA ASN A 268 -17.83 -23.04 9.67
C ASN A 268 -16.72 -22.87 8.63
N LEU A 269 -16.25 -21.64 8.41
CA LEU A 269 -15.15 -21.36 7.49
C LEU A 269 -13.85 -22.05 7.93
N LEU A 270 -13.54 -22.06 9.23
CA LEU A 270 -12.36 -22.73 9.75
C LEU A 270 -12.49 -24.25 9.78
N GLU A 271 -13.69 -24.78 9.99
CA GLU A 271 -13.96 -26.21 9.88
C GLU A 271 -13.75 -26.73 8.46
N GLN A 272 -14.26 -26.02 7.45
CA GLN A 272 -14.05 -26.35 6.02
C GLN A 272 -12.55 -26.41 5.67
N ASP A 273 -11.75 -25.55 6.30
CA ASP A 273 -10.32 -25.50 6.09
C ASP A 273 -9.53 -26.48 6.97
N GLY A 274 -10.18 -27.19 7.90
CA GLY A 274 -9.55 -28.08 8.87
C GLY A 274 -8.70 -27.34 9.91
N LEU A 275 -9.02 -26.07 10.17
CA LEU A 275 -8.22 -25.14 10.94
C LEU A 275 -8.93 -24.58 12.18
N LEU A 276 -10.12 -25.09 12.55
CA LEU A 276 -10.83 -24.65 13.76
C LEU A 276 -9.93 -24.73 15.01
N ASN A 277 -9.13 -25.80 15.11
CA ASN A 277 -8.19 -26.02 16.21
C ASN A 277 -6.74 -25.61 15.88
N ALA A 278 -6.50 -24.95 14.74
CA ALA A 278 -5.14 -24.59 14.31
C ALA A 278 -4.46 -23.56 15.21
N VAL A 279 -5.23 -22.88 16.06
CA VAL A 279 -4.72 -21.98 17.11
C VAL A 279 -3.87 -22.73 18.15
N LEU A 280 -4.08 -24.05 18.29
CA LEU A 280 -3.28 -24.96 19.12
C LEU A 280 -1.98 -25.41 18.43
N ASN A 281 -1.78 -25.08 17.14
CA ASN A 281 -0.58 -25.47 16.42
C ASN A 281 0.66 -24.84 17.08
N PRO A 282 1.65 -25.62 17.54
CA PRO A 282 2.87 -25.10 18.17
C PRO A 282 3.67 -24.15 17.27
N PHE A 283 3.46 -24.22 15.95
CA PHE A 283 4.08 -23.39 14.93
C PHE A 283 3.28 -22.14 14.58
N ALA A 284 2.05 -22.01 15.08
CA ALA A 284 1.28 -20.77 14.96
C ALA A 284 2.10 -19.60 15.54
N PRO A 285 1.99 -18.40 14.97
CA PRO A 285 2.79 -17.28 15.41
C PRO A 285 2.42 -16.91 16.86
N SER A 286 3.41 -16.89 17.75
CA SER A 286 3.25 -16.44 19.14
C SER A 286 2.89 -14.96 19.20
N GLY A 287 1.95 -14.58 20.08
CA GLY A 287 1.68 -13.17 20.39
C GLY A 287 0.72 -12.43 19.46
N TYR A 288 -0.13 -13.15 18.71
CA TYR A 288 -1.07 -12.54 17.76
C TYR A 288 -2.52 -13.01 17.93
N CYS A 289 -3.05 -13.06 19.16
CA CYS A 289 -4.49 -12.94 19.29
C CYS A 289 -4.83 -11.49 19.54
N VAL A 290 -5.46 -10.86 18.55
CA VAL A 290 -5.63 -9.42 18.52
C VAL A 290 -7.06 -9.18 18.12
N LEU A 291 -7.85 -8.68 19.05
CA LEU A 291 -9.15 -8.13 18.70
C LEU A 291 -8.91 -6.95 17.77
N ARG A 292 -9.50 -6.95 16.59
CA ARG A 292 -9.34 -5.88 15.62
C ARG A 292 -10.68 -5.20 15.42
N ASN A 293 -10.74 -3.87 15.59
CA ASN A 293 -11.95 -3.10 15.34
C ASN A 293 -12.46 -3.34 13.93
N LEU A 294 -13.77 -3.55 13.81
CA LEU A 294 -14.48 -3.77 12.55
C LEU A 294 -14.45 -2.52 11.68
N ILE A 295 -14.74 -1.36 12.28
CA ILE A 295 -14.83 -0.07 11.60
C ILE A 295 -13.82 0.90 12.24
N MET A 296 -13.19 1.72 11.41
CA MET A 296 -12.22 2.71 11.83
C MET A 296 -12.59 4.10 11.30
N ARG A 297 -12.36 5.14 12.11
CA ARG A 297 -12.49 6.53 11.70
C ARG A 297 -11.12 7.21 11.59
N PRO A 298 -10.84 7.95 10.51
CA PRO A 298 -9.64 8.78 10.45
C PRO A 298 -9.72 9.90 11.48
N ARG A 299 -8.68 10.05 12.31
CA ARG A 299 -8.55 11.17 13.24
C ARG A 299 -7.96 12.38 12.52
N ASN A 300 -8.34 13.58 12.95
CA ASN A 300 -7.79 14.84 12.42
C ASN A 300 -7.89 14.95 10.88
N LEU A 301 -9.00 14.48 10.29
CA LEU A 301 -9.20 14.52 8.84
C LEU A 301 -9.41 15.97 8.37
N LYS A 302 -8.48 16.45 7.54
CA LYS A 302 -8.52 17.75 6.86
C LYS A 302 -8.37 17.53 5.37
N PHE A 303 -9.02 18.37 4.56
CA PHE A 303 -8.88 18.28 3.11
C PHE A 303 -8.82 19.65 2.42
N LYS A 304 -8.19 19.69 1.26
CA LYS A 304 -8.11 20.87 0.39
C LYS A 304 -8.31 20.47 -1.07
N LEU A 305 -9.22 21.14 -1.76
CA LEU A 305 -9.37 21.01 -3.22
C LEU A 305 -8.36 21.90 -3.93
N LEU A 306 -7.73 21.34 -4.96
CA LEU A 306 -6.66 21.98 -5.72
C LEU A 306 -6.96 21.86 -7.22
N ARG A 307 -6.63 22.90 -7.99
CA ARG A 307 -6.65 22.86 -9.47
C ARG A 307 -5.22 22.93 -10.00
N TYR A 308 -4.90 22.17 -11.03
CA TYR A 308 -3.57 22.12 -11.65
C TYR A 308 -3.66 21.84 -13.15
N ASN A 309 -2.64 22.23 -13.93
CA ASN A 309 -2.71 22.19 -15.39
C ASN A 309 -1.82 21.11 -16.01
N ASN A 310 -0.71 20.73 -15.38
CA ASN A 310 0.18 19.66 -15.90
C ASN A 310 0.30 18.49 -14.90
N GLY A 311 0.28 17.25 -15.41
CA GLY A 311 0.53 16.04 -14.60
C GLY A 311 1.89 16.01 -13.90
N SER A 312 2.84 16.81 -14.41
CA SER A 312 4.18 17.03 -13.83
C SER A 312 4.27 18.22 -12.88
N ASP A 313 3.19 18.98 -12.66
CA ASP A 313 3.18 20.01 -11.62
C ASP A 313 3.45 19.30 -10.28
N GLY A 314 4.62 19.60 -9.74
CA GLY A 314 5.22 18.99 -8.57
C GLY A 314 4.48 19.34 -7.29
N ILE A 315 3.17 19.07 -7.22
CA ILE A 315 2.43 18.95 -5.98
C ILE A 315 2.94 17.69 -5.27
N ILE A 316 4.17 17.79 -4.77
CA ILE A 316 4.85 16.77 -4.00
C ILE A 316 4.30 16.93 -2.59
N CYS A 317 3.67 15.87 -2.07
CA CYS A 317 3.47 15.70 -0.63
C CYS A 317 4.85 15.42 -0.01
N GLY A 318 5.65 16.47 0.17
CA GLY A 318 6.98 16.41 0.78
C GLY A 318 7.00 17.10 2.14
N HIS A 319 7.94 16.70 2.99
CA HIS A 319 8.20 17.23 4.33
C HIS A 319 8.44 18.75 4.40
N HIS A 320 8.64 19.43 3.26
CA HIS A 320 8.86 20.89 3.18
C HIS A 320 7.58 21.73 3.24
N LEU A 321 6.42 21.14 3.55
CA LEU A 321 5.14 21.84 3.67
C LEU A 321 4.77 22.25 5.12
N GLU A 322 5.66 22.01 6.09
CA GLU A 322 5.48 22.43 7.49
C GLU A 322 5.87 23.91 7.74
N THR A 323 6.60 24.56 6.84
CA THR A 323 7.01 25.98 6.99
C THR A 323 5.96 26.99 6.53
N GLY A 324 4.72 26.57 6.27
CA GLY A 324 3.62 27.52 6.02
C GLY A 324 3.69 28.30 4.69
N GLU A 325 4.74 28.13 3.89
CA GLU A 325 4.82 28.74 2.58
C GLU A 325 4.22 27.81 1.51
N VAL A 326 3.14 28.26 0.89
CA VAL A 326 2.65 27.71 -0.37
C VAL A 326 3.66 28.07 -1.46
N SER A 327 4.71 27.27 -1.59
CA SER A 327 5.60 27.35 -2.74
C SER A 327 4.88 26.75 -3.96
N TYR A 328 4.48 27.62 -4.87
CA TYR A 328 4.15 27.23 -6.23
C TYR A 328 5.44 26.74 -6.89
N PHE A 329 5.73 25.44 -6.84
CA PHE A 329 6.75 24.84 -7.70
C PHE A 329 6.16 24.57 -9.08
N GLY A 330 5.89 25.65 -9.78
CA GLY A 330 5.84 25.74 -11.23
C GLY A 330 6.70 26.93 -11.59
N THR A 331 7.63 26.77 -12.53
CA THR A 331 8.37 27.89 -13.11
C THR A 331 7.40 29.04 -13.38
N THR A 332 7.74 30.22 -12.89
CA THR A 332 7.03 31.49 -13.11
C THR A 332 7.00 31.79 -14.61
N ARG A 333 6.12 31.10 -15.34
CA ARG A 333 5.74 31.49 -16.68
C ARG A 333 4.64 32.52 -16.50
N LYS A 334 5.01 33.78 -16.78
CA LYS A 334 4.12 34.95 -16.83
C LYS A 334 2.73 34.54 -17.30
N LYS A 335 1.69 35.01 -16.58
CA LYS A 335 0.29 34.98 -17.01
C LYS A 335 0.22 35.36 -18.49
N SER A 336 0.08 34.37 -19.36
CA SER A 336 -0.45 34.60 -20.69
C SER A 336 -1.95 34.48 -20.54
N ASN A 337 -2.62 35.62 -20.59
CA ASN A 337 -4.06 35.69 -20.76
C ASN A 337 -4.38 35.08 -22.12
N LYS A 338 -4.62 33.77 -22.18
CA LYS A 338 -5.51 33.10 -23.14
C LYS A 338 -5.49 31.59 -22.91
N VAL A 339 -6.70 31.04 -23.01
CA VAL A 339 -7.12 29.64 -23.00
C VAL A 339 -7.51 29.11 -21.61
N GLU A 340 -8.82 28.84 -21.47
CA GLU A 340 -9.44 27.92 -20.52
C GLU A 340 -8.90 26.49 -20.74
N GLU A 341 -7.59 26.32 -20.56
CA GLU A 341 -6.90 25.04 -20.72
C GLU A 341 -7.25 24.18 -19.51
N ARG A 342 -8.01 23.11 -19.78
CA ARG A 342 -8.51 22.07 -18.87
C ARG A 342 -7.71 21.95 -17.56
N SER A 343 -8.16 22.64 -16.52
CA SER A 343 -7.60 22.46 -15.17
C SER A 343 -8.07 21.13 -14.59
N TRP A 344 -7.14 20.25 -14.24
CA TRP A 344 -7.44 19.04 -13.48
C TRP A 344 -7.77 19.39 -12.03
N LEU A 345 -8.66 18.60 -11.43
CA LEU A 345 -9.02 18.70 -10.02
C LEU A 345 -8.24 17.65 -9.21
N ALA A 346 -7.75 18.05 -8.04
CA ALA A 346 -7.14 17.17 -7.06
C ALA A 346 -7.70 17.45 -5.65
N VAL A 347 -7.61 16.47 -4.76
CA VAL A 347 -7.86 16.64 -3.33
C VAL A 347 -6.64 16.22 -2.54
N GLN A 348 -6.14 17.13 -1.70
CA GLN A 348 -5.18 16.80 -0.66
C GLN A 348 -5.95 16.39 0.59
N LEU A 349 -5.60 15.25 1.17
CA LEU A 349 -6.15 14.71 2.41
C LEU A 349 -5.03 14.64 3.45
N ARG A 350 -5.32 15.08 4.68
CA ARG A 350 -4.46 14.87 5.84
C ARG A 350 -5.26 14.19 6.93
N PHE A 351 -4.77 13.09 7.47
CA PHE A 351 -5.44 12.38 8.55
C PHE A 351 -4.48 11.45 9.29
N GLN A 352 -4.87 11.03 10.48
CA GLN A 352 -4.13 10.09 11.29
C GLN A 352 -4.90 8.78 11.39
N LEU A 353 -4.18 7.67 11.30
CA LEU A 353 -4.70 6.35 11.59
C LEU A 353 -3.86 5.70 12.69
N PRO A 354 -4.46 4.88 13.54
CA PRO A 354 -3.71 4.08 14.50
C PRO A 354 -2.84 3.04 13.78
N SER A 355 -1.96 2.40 14.54
CA SER A 355 -1.09 1.34 14.03
C SER A 355 -1.90 0.21 13.36
N ASN A 356 -1.30 -0.53 12.43
CA ASN A 356 -1.94 -1.68 11.77
C ASN A 356 -3.27 -1.38 11.04
N VAL A 357 -3.53 -0.12 10.68
CA VAL A 357 -4.64 0.30 9.83
C VAL A 357 -4.11 0.78 8.48
N PHE A 358 -4.76 0.32 7.41
CA PHE A 358 -4.32 0.60 6.05
C PHE A 358 -5.02 1.85 5.52
N ALA A 359 -4.25 2.93 5.26
CA ALA A 359 -4.78 4.13 4.61
C ALA A 359 -5.44 3.83 3.25
N THR A 360 -5.01 2.76 2.58
CA THR A 360 -5.61 2.29 1.32
C THR A 360 -7.05 1.85 1.48
N MET A 361 -7.47 1.39 2.66
CA MET A 361 -8.88 1.03 2.91
C MET A 361 -9.75 2.26 3.13
N ALA A 362 -9.23 3.30 3.79
CA ALA A 362 -9.89 4.60 3.85
C ALA A 362 -10.06 5.20 2.45
N LEU A 363 -9.01 5.12 1.61
CA LEU A 363 -9.10 5.56 0.21
C LEU A 363 -10.07 4.72 -0.62
N ARG A 364 -10.10 3.40 -0.43
CA ARG A 364 -11.08 2.52 -1.08
C ARG A 364 -12.50 2.94 -0.75
N GLU A 365 -12.76 3.22 0.53
CA GLU A 365 -14.06 3.69 0.99
C GLU A 365 -14.42 5.06 0.39
N LEU A 366 -13.46 5.98 0.37
CA LEU A 366 -13.65 7.31 -0.23
C LEU A 366 -13.93 7.25 -1.74
N CYS A 367 -13.17 6.43 -2.47
CA CYS A 367 -13.22 6.41 -3.93
C CYS A 367 -14.31 5.47 -4.47
N LYS A 368 -14.71 4.45 -3.70
CA LYS A 368 -15.63 3.37 -4.12
C LYS A 368 -15.21 2.68 -5.43
N VAL A 369 -13.92 2.72 -5.78
CA VAL A 369 -13.38 2.11 -7.01
C VAL A 369 -13.04 0.64 -6.77
N HIS A 370 -13.46 -0.21 -7.71
CA HIS A 370 -13.03 -1.60 -7.81
C HIS A 370 -11.62 -1.69 -8.40
N GLY A 371 -10.75 -2.51 -7.80
CA GLY A 371 -9.34 -2.63 -8.18
C GLY A 371 -8.43 -1.80 -7.27
N GLY A 372 -7.43 -2.43 -6.66
CA GLY A 372 -6.50 -1.78 -5.74
C GLY A 372 -5.62 -0.71 -6.41
N ILE A 373 -4.71 -0.11 -5.62
CA ILE A 373 -3.72 0.87 -6.12
C ILE A 373 -2.96 0.36 -7.34
N VAL A 374 -2.71 -0.95 -7.44
CA VAL A 374 -2.03 -1.57 -8.59
C VAL A 374 -2.84 -1.42 -9.88
N GLU A 375 -4.15 -1.59 -9.83
CA GLU A 375 -4.99 -1.42 -11.01
C GLU A 375 -5.14 0.06 -11.39
N GLN A 376 -5.18 0.94 -10.39
CA GLN A 376 -5.08 2.37 -10.62
C GLN A 376 -3.72 2.77 -11.22
N TYR A 377 -2.63 2.13 -10.80
CA TYR A 377 -1.29 2.35 -11.36
C TYR A 377 -1.20 1.86 -12.81
N LYS A 378 -1.79 0.71 -13.13
CA LYS A 378 -1.93 0.24 -14.53
C LYS A 378 -2.72 1.23 -15.37
N ARG A 379 -3.91 1.64 -14.90
CA ARG A 379 -4.73 2.66 -15.57
C ARG A 379 -4.00 3.99 -15.72
N ARG A 380 -3.19 4.39 -14.74
CA ARG A 380 -2.34 5.59 -14.81
C ARG A 380 -1.27 5.44 -15.89
N LYS A 381 -0.57 4.31 -15.94
CA LYS A 381 0.45 4.06 -16.98
C LYS A 381 -0.19 4.06 -18.37
N ASP A 382 -1.36 3.44 -18.51
CA ASP A 382 -2.13 3.45 -19.75
C ASP A 382 -2.59 4.87 -20.10
N ALA A 383 -3.04 5.67 -19.12
CA ALA A 383 -3.43 7.06 -19.31
C ALA A 383 -2.25 7.97 -19.67
N GLU A 384 -1.09 7.82 -19.02
CA GLU A 384 0.15 8.54 -19.33
C GLU A 384 0.66 8.19 -20.73
N GLU A 385 0.56 6.93 -21.15
CA GLU A 385 0.87 6.51 -22.52
C GLU A 385 -0.09 7.11 -23.54
N VAL A 386 -1.38 7.19 -23.22
CA VAL A 386 -2.39 7.84 -24.07
C VAL A 386 -2.13 9.34 -24.17
N GLU A 387 -1.89 10.04 -23.05
CA GLU A 387 -1.56 11.47 -23.03
C GLU A 387 -0.27 11.77 -23.82
N ALA A 388 0.75 10.92 -23.69
CA ALA A 388 1.98 11.05 -24.47
C ALA A 388 1.73 10.89 -25.98
N LYS A 389 0.87 9.95 -26.38
CA LYS A 389 0.46 9.75 -27.79
C LYS A 389 -0.33 10.96 -28.32
N VAL A 390 -1.27 11.47 -27.55
CA VAL A 390 -2.07 12.66 -27.90
C VAL A 390 -1.18 13.90 -28.03
N SER A 391 -0.27 14.13 -27.08
CA SER A 391 0.68 15.26 -27.12
C SER A 391 1.60 15.22 -28.34
N LYS A 392 2.10 14.02 -28.72
CA LYS A 392 2.86 13.83 -29.96
C LYS A 392 2.03 14.14 -31.21
N LYS A 393 0.77 13.71 -31.26
CA LYS A 393 -0.16 13.99 -32.37
C LYS A 393 -0.42 15.49 -32.54
N VAL A 394 -0.70 16.20 -31.44
CA VAL A 394 -0.93 17.65 -31.45
C VAL A 394 0.31 18.42 -31.90
N LYS A 395 1.51 18.03 -31.45
CA LYS A 395 2.77 18.62 -31.94
C LYS A 395 2.95 18.42 -33.45
N LYS A 396 2.66 17.21 -33.96
CA LYS A 396 2.74 16.91 -35.40
C LYS A 396 1.78 17.77 -36.22
N GLU A 397 0.51 17.85 -35.83
CA GLU A 397 -0.49 18.68 -36.52
C GLU A 397 -0.12 20.18 -36.52
N ARG A 398 0.46 20.67 -35.42
CA ARG A 398 0.91 22.06 -35.31
C ARG A 398 2.10 22.34 -36.23
N LEU A 399 3.05 21.41 -36.33
CA LEU A 399 4.18 21.49 -37.27
C LEU A 399 3.70 21.44 -38.74
N GLU A 400 2.75 20.56 -39.07
CA GLU A 400 2.16 20.50 -40.42
C GLU A 400 1.42 21.80 -40.79
N LYS A 401 0.75 22.44 -39.82
CA LYS A 401 0.06 23.72 -40.04
C LYS A 401 1.04 24.88 -40.26
N ILE A 402 2.19 24.85 -39.60
CA ILE A 402 3.30 25.79 -39.84
C ILE A 402 3.88 25.55 -41.24
N TRP A 403 4.11 24.29 -41.62
CA TRP A 403 4.59 23.92 -42.95
C TRP A 403 3.69 24.43 -44.08
N ARG A 404 2.38 24.20 -44.00
CA ARG A 404 1.42 24.72 -45.00
C ARG A 404 1.44 26.25 -45.12
N ARG A 405 1.85 26.97 -44.07
CA ARG A 405 2.02 28.43 -44.11
C ARG A 405 3.34 28.84 -44.77
N LEU A 406 4.41 28.07 -44.54
CA LEU A 406 5.72 28.30 -45.14
C LEU A 406 5.72 27.96 -46.65
N GLU A 407 5.07 26.86 -47.06
CA GLU A 407 4.87 26.52 -48.48
C GLU A 407 4.13 27.63 -49.25
N LYS A 408 3.06 28.19 -48.64
CA LYS A 408 2.33 29.33 -49.22
C LYS A 408 3.18 30.59 -49.35
N LYS A 409 4.25 30.72 -48.57
CA LYS A 409 5.22 31.82 -48.65
C LYS A 409 6.40 31.53 -49.59
N GLY A 410 6.38 30.40 -50.32
CA GLY A 410 7.40 30.08 -51.33
C GLY A 410 8.62 29.32 -50.80
N PHE A 411 8.62 28.90 -49.53
CA PHE A 411 9.66 28.00 -49.02
C PHE A 411 9.45 26.59 -49.59
N LYS A 412 10.40 26.11 -50.41
CA LYS A 412 10.31 24.82 -51.13
C LYS A 412 11.25 23.71 -50.60
N GLU A 413 12.11 23.98 -49.63
CA GLU A 413 13.07 22.98 -49.11
C GLU A 413 12.52 22.23 -47.88
N ASP A 414 12.62 20.91 -47.90
CA ASP A 414 12.21 20.02 -46.81
C ASP A 414 13.21 20.12 -45.64
N TRP A 415 12.90 20.99 -44.68
CA TRP A 415 13.67 21.19 -43.45
C TRP A 415 13.88 19.91 -42.64
N ARG A 416 13.12 18.82 -42.88
CA ARG A 416 13.29 17.54 -42.18
C ARG A 416 14.69 16.96 -42.38
N THR A 417 15.26 17.13 -43.57
CA THR A 417 16.61 16.63 -43.89
C THR A 417 17.67 17.50 -43.19
N LYS A 418 17.56 18.84 -43.31
CA LYS A 418 18.48 19.78 -42.62
C LYS A 418 18.38 19.72 -41.09
N LEU A 419 17.18 19.54 -40.53
CA LEU A 419 16.98 19.44 -39.08
C LEU A 419 17.37 18.05 -38.55
N ALA A 420 17.21 16.97 -39.32
CA ALA A 420 17.77 15.67 -38.96
C ALA A 420 19.30 15.72 -38.93
N ASP A 421 19.92 16.38 -39.91
CA ASP A 421 21.37 16.58 -39.98
C ASP A 421 21.87 17.52 -38.86
N GLN A 422 21.16 18.61 -38.57
CA GLN A 422 21.48 19.51 -37.46
C GLN A 422 21.24 18.87 -36.08
N LEU A 423 20.18 18.07 -35.89
CA LEU A 423 19.94 17.33 -34.64
C LEU A 423 20.95 16.19 -34.45
N ALA A 424 21.41 15.57 -35.53
CA ALA A 424 22.51 14.60 -35.49
C ALA A 424 23.83 15.28 -35.09
N SER A 425 24.13 16.46 -35.67
CA SER A 425 25.23 17.34 -35.27
C SER A 425 25.14 17.79 -33.80
N TRP A 426 23.95 18.16 -33.32
CA TRP A 426 23.73 18.57 -31.93
C TRP A 426 23.83 17.41 -30.93
N ARG A 427 23.41 16.20 -31.31
CA ARG A 427 23.62 14.99 -30.49
C ARG A 427 25.09 14.66 -30.30
N VAL A 428 25.93 14.87 -31.32
CA VAL A 428 27.39 14.68 -31.22
C VAL A 428 28.00 15.71 -30.25
N ASN A 429 27.56 16.97 -30.30
CA ASN A 429 28.07 18.00 -29.39
C ASN A 429 27.58 17.87 -27.93
N TYR A 430 26.38 17.34 -27.70
CA TYR A 430 25.87 17.11 -26.34
C TYR A 430 26.58 15.95 -25.62
N PHE A 431 27.06 14.94 -26.36
CA PHE A 431 27.88 13.85 -25.81
C PHE A 431 29.34 14.24 -25.53
N HIS A 432 29.80 15.38 -26.07
CA HIS A 432 31.15 15.92 -25.84
C HIS A 432 31.19 17.16 -24.93
N GLY A 433 30.08 17.50 -24.27
CA GLY A 433 30.10 18.34 -23.07
C GLY A 433 30.39 19.83 -23.27
N ARG A 434 30.12 20.43 -24.44
CA ARG A 434 30.13 21.90 -24.59
C ARG A 434 28.70 22.46 -24.45
N PRO A 435 28.46 23.43 -23.53
CA PRO A 435 27.17 24.12 -23.47
C PRO A 435 27.08 25.12 -24.63
N LEU A 436 25.95 25.12 -25.34
CA LEU A 436 25.65 26.13 -26.36
C LEU A 436 25.15 27.40 -25.66
N SER A 437 25.96 28.47 -25.68
CA SER A 437 25.54 29.82 -25.26
C SER A 437 24.64 30.43 -26.35
N GLY A 438 23.42 30.80 -25.98
CA GLY A 438 22.35 31.24 -26.91
C GLY A 438 22.50 32.65 -27.49
N GLU A 439 23.72 33.12 -27.73
CA GLU A 439 23.97 34.50 -28.20
C GLU A 439 24.22 34.63 -29.71
N ASN A 440 24.37 33.54 -30.46
CA ASN A 440 24.56 33.56 -31.92
C ASN A 440 23.55 32.68 -32.66
N LEU A 441 22.25 32.94 -32.48
CA LEU A 441 21.23 32.43 -33.39
C LEU A 441 20.60 33.64 -34.07
N ASP A 442 20.64 33.65 -35.40
CA ASP A 442 20.05 34.70 -36.22
C ASP A 442 18.52 34.70 -36.07
N ASP A 443 17.84 35.78 -36.45
CA ASP A 443 16.38 35.91 -36.26
C ASP A 443 15.56 34.86 -37.05
N ASP A 444 16.16 34.24 -38.08
CA ASP A 444 15.58 33.10 -38.79
C ASP A 444 15.77 31.74 -38.07
N ASP A 445 16.74 31.64 -37.15
CA ASP A 445 17.04 30.42 -36.37
C ASP A 445 16.32 30.36 -35.01
N ARG A 446 15.79 31.49 -34.52
CA ARG A 446 14.97 31.56 -33.29
C ARG A 446 13.52 31.13 -33.53
#